data_AF-A0A5R8Y3V1-F1
#
_entry.id   AF-A0A5R8Y3V1-F1
#
_cell.length_a   1.000
_cell.length_b   1.000
_cell.length_c   1.000
_cell.angle_alpha   90.00
_cell.angle_beta   90.00
_cell.angle_gamma   90.00
#
_symmetry.space_group_name_H-M   'P 1'
#
loop_
_entity.id
_entity.type
_entity.pdbx_description
1 polymer ?
#
loop_
_entity_poly.entity_id
_entity_poly.type
_entity_poly.pdbx_seq_one_letter_code
_entity_poly.pdbx_strand_id
1 'polypeptide(L)'
;MKNLLFLFFFIFNTTTYANSELYESDLYYLEKNEVLFYKILNWWSNETQENNTEFCFKNLKVRSNNTLDLKYNDKTKKLRISTKEKFADLISVFDDTNTNLKNEYINKNYFKNLKIENIKNISSIVLSNISLSQFKKINKIKNNLAFEVEGEILGLLAYSGKVSFHKSGDFLRSCPKISDSKFNITFKILNIKTKEVLIKIFFKEKQ
;
A
#
# COMPACT_ATOMS: atom_id res chain seq x y z
N MET A 1 14.24 -59.23 -22.23
CA MET A 1 14.64 -57.86 -22.67
C MET A 1 13.40 -56.99 -22.96
N LYS A 2 12.53 -56.84 -21.96
CA LYS A 2 11.44 -55.86 -21.90
C LYS A 2 11.27 -55.60 -20.40
N ASN A 3 11.03 -54.35 -19.98
CA ASN A 3 10.90 -53.86 -18.60
C ASN A 3 12.11 -53.08 -18.05
N LEU A 4 12.74 -52.22 -18.85
CA LEU A 4 13.68 -51.23 -18.30
C LEU A 4 13.69 -49.92 -19.11
N LEU A 5 12.50 -49.40 -19.43
CA LEU A 5 12.39 -48.16 -20.21
C LEU A 5 11.21 -47.25 -19.80
N PHE A 6 10.72 -47.41 -18.56
CA PHE A 6 9.62 -46.59 -18.03
C PHE A 6 9.95 -45.82 -16.75
N LEU A 7 11.22 -45.79 -16.33
CA LEU A 7 11.64 -45.01 -15.16
C LEU A 7 12.36 -43.70 -15.49
N PHE A 8 12.66 -43.42 -16.76
CA PHE A 8 13.43 -42.22 -17.12
C PHE A 8 12.58 -40.96 -17.38
N PHE A 9 11.24 -41.10 -17.48
CA PHE A 9 10.33 -39.96 -17.71
C PHE A 9 9.76 -39.32 -16.44
N PHE A 10 10.08 -39.83 -15.25
CA PHE A 10 9.59 -39.28 -13.99
C PHE A 10 10.56 -38.30 -13.29
N ILE A 11 11.78 -38.13 -13.80
CA ILE A 11 12.81 -37.32 -13.11
C ILE A 11 12.92 -35.89 -13.70
N PHE A 12 12.24 -35.58 -14.81
CA PHE A 12 12.40 -34.30 -15.53
C PHE A 12 11.26 -33.29 -15.38
N ASN A 13 10.30 -33.46 -14.47
CA ASN A 13 9.12 -32.58 -14.40
C ASN A 13 8.71 -32.10 -13.00
N THR A 14 9.66 -31.87 -12.09
CA THR A 14 9.34 -31.17 -10.82
C THR A 14 10.37 -30.11 -10.46
N THR A 15 10.64 -29.20 -11.38
CA THR A 15 10.89 -27.80 -10.99
C THR A 15 9.74 -26.96 -11.51
N THR A 16 8.52 -27.33 -11.11
CA THR A 16 7.52 -26.30 -10.88
C THR A 16 8.10 -25.42 -9.78
N TYR A 17 8.83 -24.38 -10.18
CA TYR A 17 9.04 -23.23 -9.31
C TYR A 17 7.62 -22.84 -8.87
N ALA A 18 7.29 -23.18 -7.64
CA ALA A 18 6.25 -22.49 -6.92
C ALA A 18 6.78 -21.06 -6.79
N ASN A 19 6.59 -20.25 -7.84
CA ASN A 19 6.50 -18.82 -7.69
C ASN A 19 5.26 -18.63 -6.84
N SER A 20 5.43 -18.76 -5.53
CA SER A 20 4.39 -18.46 -4.58
C SER A 20 4.03 -17.00 -4.82
N GLU A 21 2.78 -16.71 -5.15
CA GLU A 21 2.22 -15.34 -5.18
C GLU A 21 2.53 -14.57 -3.87
N LEU A 22 2.93 -15.26 -2.80
CA LEU A 22 3.55 -14.70 -1.59
C LEU A 22 4.74 -13.75 -1.84
N TYR A 23 5.51 -13.90 -2.92
CA TYR A 23 6.61 -12.97 -3.24
C TYR A 23 6.12 -11.62 -3.78
N GLU A 24 4.83 -11.51 -4.14
CA GLU A 24 4.19 -10.30 -4.68
C GLU A 24 3.27 -9.60 -3.66
N SER A 25 3.25 -10.06 -2.40
CA SER A 25 2.50 -9.37 -1.35
C SER A 25 3.15 -8.05 -0.94
N ASP A 26 2.34 -7.08 -0.50
CA ASP A 26 2.83 -5.82 0.04
C ASP A 26 3.71 -6.02 1.27
N LEU A 27 4.72 -5.16 1.43
CA LEU A 27 5.67 -5.20 2.54
C LEU A 27 5.18 -4.33 3.68
N TYR A 28 4.96 -4.93 4.85
CA TYR A 28 4.48 -4.26 6.05
C TYR A 28 5.63 -4.03 7.04
N TYR A 29 5.69 -2.82 7.60
CA TYR A 29 6.68 -2.42 8.58
C TYR A 29 5.96 -1.84 9.79
N LEU A 30 6.12 -2.48 10.95
CA LEU A 30 5.71 -1.92 12.23
C LEU A 30 6.91 -1.16 12.79
N GLU A 31 6.78 0.15 12.96
CA GLU A 31 7.87 1.09 13.20
C GLU A 31 8.95 0.99 12.12
N LYS A 32 10.06 0.31 12.42
CA LYS A 32 11.20 0.12 11.54
C LYS A 32 11.37 -1.33 11.07
N ASN A 33 10.62 -2.26 11.65
CA ASN A 33 10.81 -3.68 11.45
C ASN A 33 9.81 -4.21 10.42
N GLU A 34 10.31 -4.95 9.42
CA GLU A 34 9.44 -5.69 8.52
C GLU A 34 8.76 -6.83 9.26
N VAL A 35 7.46 -7.03 9.03
CA VAL A 35 6.65 -8.00 9.77
C VAL A 35 5.70 -8.77 8.86
N LEU A 36 5.40 -10.02 9.23
CA LEU A 36 4.28 -10.78 8.66
C LEU A 36 2.98 -10.28 9.28
N PHE A 37 2.47 -9.17 8.78
CA PHE A 37 1.41 -8.42 9.46
C PHE A 37 0.12 -9.22 9.65
N TYR A 38 -0.26 -10.08 8.72
CA TYR A 38 -1.42 -10.96 8.88
C TYR A 38 -1.33 -11.88 10.12
N LYS A 39 -0.11 -12.32 10.51
CA LYS A 39 0.09 -13.11 11.73
C LYS A 39 -0.16 -12.27 12.98
N ILE A 40 0.27 -11.00 12.96
CA ILE A 40 0.01 -10.05 14.04
C ILE A 40 -1.49 -9.81 14.17
N LEU A 41 -2.20 -9.61 13.06
CA LEU A 41 -3.66 -9.42 13.07
C LEU A 41 -4.39 -10.64 13.64
N ASN A 42 -4.05 -11.85 13.18
CA ASN A 42 -4.65 -13.09 13.69
C ASN A 42 -4.39 -13.31 15.19
N TRP A 43 -3.22 -12.89 15.68
CA TRP A 43 -2.92 -12.94 17.11
C TRP A 43 -3.71 -11.89 17.90
N TRP A 44 -3.76 -10.65 17.41
CA TRP A 44 -4.43 -9.54 18.09
C TRP A 44 -5.96 -9.68 18.12
N SER A 45 -6.54 -10.37 17.13
CA SER A 45 -7.98 -10.67 17.11
C SER A 45 -8.41 -11.72 18.13
N ASN A 46 -7.48 -12.41 18.79
CA ASN A 46 -7.81 -13.43 19.79
C ASN A 46 -8.49 -12.81 21.03
N GLU A 47 -9.49 -13.49 21.60
CA GLU A 47 -10.21 -13.06 22.80
C GLU A 47 -9.28 -12.86 24.01
N THR A 48 -8.24 -13.69 24.13
CA THR A 48 -7.24 -13.57 25.19
C THR A 48 -6.46 -12.25 25.17
N GLN A 49 -6.57 -11.47 24.08
CA GLN A 49 -5.88 -10.20 23.86
C GLN A 49 -6.83 -9.00 23.88
N GLU A 50 -8.04 -9.13 24.43
CA GLU A 50 -9.07 -8.08 24.37
C GLU A 50 -8.61 -6.71 24.88
N ASN A 51 -7.82 -6.68 25.95
CA ASN A 51 -7.31 -5.46 26.56
C ASN A 51 -5.93 -5.04 26.04
N ASN A 52 -5.39 -5.73 25.03
CA ASN A 52 -4.04 -5.48 24.55
C ASN A 52 -3.99 -4.21 23.66
N THR A 53 -3.20 -3.23 24.10
CA THR A 53 -2.97 -1.95 23.42
C THR A 53 -1.56 -1.83 22.83
N GLU A 54 -0.79 -2.91 22.77
CA GLU A 54 0.61 -2.93 22.35
C GLU A 54 0.85 -2.32 20.97
N PHE A 55 -0.10 -2.47 20.05
CA PHE A 55 0.01 -1.93 18.69
C PHE A 55 -0.57 -0.54 18.53
N CYS A 56 -1.29 -0.04 19.53
CA CYS A 56 -1.93 1.26 19.44
C CYS A 56 -0.92 2.38 19.29
N PHE A 57 -1.21 3.30 18.36
CA PHE A 57 -0.39 4.46 18.03
C PHE A 57 1.02 4.16 17.51
N LYS A 58 1.37 2.89 17.33
CA LYS A 58 2.57 2.53 16.59
C LYS A 58 2.39 2.91 15.13
N ASN A 59 3.48 3.37 14.53
CA ASN A 59 3.52 3.66 13.10
C ASN A 59 3.52 2.35 12.32
N LEU A 60 2.60 2.23 11.38
CA LEU A 60 2.55 1.15 10.42
C LEU A 60 2.77 1.75 9.02
N LYS A 61 3.79 1.24 8.34
CA LYS A 61 4.12 1.60 6.97
C LYS A 61 3.94 0.38 6.08
N VAL A 62 3.28 0.56 4.94
CA VAL A 62 3.09 -0.48 3.93
C VAL A 62 3.62 0.02 2.60
N ARG A 63 4.39 -0.82 1.92
CA ARG A 63 4.92 -0.52 0.60
C ARG A 63 4.48 -1.57 -0.40
N SER A 64 4.06 -1.14 -1.58
CA SER A 64 3.74 -2.06 -2.66
C SER A 64 5.01 -2.78 -3.11
N ASN A 65 4.98 -4.10 -3.13
CA ASN A 65 6.04 -4.89 -3.77
C ASN A 65 5.77 -5.08 -5.27
N ASN A 66 4.53 -4.87 -5.69
CA ASN A 66 4.08 -5.04 -7.06
C ASN A 66 4.51 -3.92 -7.99
N THR A 67 4.80 -4.29 -9.23
CA THR A 67 5.08 -3.31 -10.28
C THR A 67 3.84 -2.47 -10.54
N LEU A 68 3.98 -1.15 -10.43
CA LEU A 68 2.89 -0.22 -10.73
C LEU A 68 2.61 -0.20 -12.23
N ASP A 69 1.35 -0.28 -12.62
CA ASP A 69 0.90 -0.02 -13.99
C ASP A 69 0.75 1.48 -14.27
N LEU A 70 1.11 1.88 -15.49
CA LEU A 70 1.12 3.27 -15.94
C LEU A 70 0.31 3.38 -17.23
N LYS A 71 -0.84 4.06 -17.18
CA LYS A 71 -1.69 4.33 -18.35
C LYS A 71 -1.76 5.81 -18.62
N TYR A 72 -1.25 6.23 -19.78
CA TYR A 72 -1.22 7.63 -20.19
C TYR A 72 -2.21 7.90 -21.32
N ASN A 73 -2.99 8.98 -21.19
CA ASN A 73 -3.85 9.50 -22.24
C ASN A 73 -3.30 10.84 -22.72
N ASP A 74 -2.81 10.87 -23.96
CA ASP A 74 -2.17 12.04 -24.57
C ASP A 74 -3.17 13.19 -24.83
N LYS A 75 -4.41 12.86 -25.21
CA LYS A 75 -5.47 13.86 -25.46
C LYS A 75 -5.84 14.61 -24.18
N THR A 76 -6.01 13.90 -23.07
CA THR A 76 -6.40 14.49 -21.78
C THR A 76 -5.21 14.87 -20.91
N LYS A 77 -3.98 14.51 -21.31
CA LYS A 77 -2.74 14.68 -20.52
C LYS A 77 -2.86 14.09 -19.11
N LYS A 78 -3.54 12.94 -19.00
CA LYS A 78 -3.76 12.23 -17.73
C LYS A 78 -2.91 10.97 -17.66
N LEU A 79 -2.19 10.80 -16.55
CA LEU A 79 -1.46 9.59 -16.21
C LEU A 79 -2.16 8.91 -15.03
N ARG A 80 -2.65 7.69 -15.24
CA ARG A 80 -3.11 6.81 -14.18
C ARG A 80 -1.95 5.93 -13.74
N ILE A 81 -1.71 5.89 -12.43
CA ILE A 81 -0.77 4.98 -11.79
C ILE A 81 -1.58 4.06 -10.89
N SER A 82 -1.43 2.76 -11.03
CA SER A 82 -2.22 1.78 -10.25
C SER A 82 -1.46 0.49 -9.99
N THR A 83 -1.81 -0.22 -8.93
CA THR A 83 -1.43 -1.61 -8.73
C THR A 83 -2.39 -2.52 -9.50
N LYS A 84 -1.94 -3.72 -9.92
CA LYS A 84 -2.81 -4.74 -10.53
C LYS A 84 -3.78 -5.31 -9.51
N GLU A 85 -3.27 -5.55 -8.30
CA GLU A 85 -4.03 -6.01 -7.14
C GLU A 85 -4.32 -4.86 -6.19
N LYS A 86 -5.12 -5.13 -5.15
CA LYS A 86 -5.46 -4.13 -4.15
C LYS A 86 -4.25 -3.87 -3.24
N PHE A 87 -3.83 -2.61 -3.18
CA PHE A 87 -2.74 -2.18 -2.33
C PHE A 87 -3.20 -2.00 -0.88
N ALA A 88 -2.36 -2.45 0.06
CA ALA A 88 -2.48 -2.39 1.51
C ALA A 88 -3.79 -3.00 2.04
N ASP A 89 -4.14 -4.21 1.57
CA ASP A 89 -5.46 -4.78 1.86
C ASP A 89 -5.70 -5.10 3.35
N LEU A 90 -4.65 -5.21 4.17
CA LEU A 90 -4.78 -5.39 5.63
C LEU A 90 -5.06 -4.09 6.42
N ILE A 91 -5.17 -2.95 5.74
CA ILE A 91 -5.37 -1.64 6.38
C ILE A 91 -6.62 -0.94 5.83
N SER A 92 -7.35 -0.27 6.70
CA SER A 92 -8.39 0.69 6.37
C SER A 92 -7.86 2.11 6.50
N VAL A 93 -7.77 2.81 5.37
CA VAL A 93 -7.20 4.16 5.27
C VAL A 93 -8.26 5.25 5.24
N PHE A 94 -9.38 4.99 4.57
CA PHE A 94 -10.48 5.94 4.41
C PHE A 94 -11.64 5.49 5.27
N ASP A 95 -12.29 6.42 5.96
CA ASP A 95 -13.64 6.17 6.46
C ASP A 95 -14.66 6.36 5.32
N ASP A 96 -15.89 5.88 5.51
CA ASP A 96 -16.97 6.00 4.52
C ASP A 96 -17.39 7.48 4.28
N THR A 97 -16.81 8.45 5.01
CA THR A 97 -17.23 9.85 5.03
C THR A 97 -16.40 10.76 4.11
N ASN A 98 -16.38 10.50 2.80
CA ASN A 98 -15.85 11.45 1.78
C ASN A 98 -14.48 12.10 2.11
N THR A 99 -13.65 11.40 2.87
CA THR A 99 -12.35 11.86 3.34
C THR A 99 -11.38 11.84 2.17
N ASN A 100 -11.00 13.02 1.70
CA ASN A 100 -10.10 13.18 0.56
C ASN A 100 -8.70 13.59 1.05
N LEU A 101 -7.66 12.99 0.47
CA LEU A 101 -6.27 13.43 0.67
C LEU A 101 -6.07 14.79 -0.03
N LYS A 102 -5.53 15.81 0.68
CA LYS A 102 -5.51 17.21 0.17
C LYS A 102 -4.18 17.96 0.26
N ASN A 103 -3.31 17.62 1.21
CA ASN A 103 -2.01 18.30 1.30
C ASN A 103 -1.00 17.53 0.45
N GLU A 104 -0.23 18.20 -0.41
CA GLU A 104 0.68 17.52 -1.33
C GLU A 104 2.08 18.13 -1.37
N TYR A 105 3.07 17.27 -1.56
CA TYR A 105 4.40 17.58 -2.03
C TYR A 105 4.60 16.93 -3.39
N ILE A 106 5.15 17.69 -4.33
CA ILE A 106 5.39 17.26 -5.71
C ILE A 106 6.86 17.53 -6.04
N ASN A 107 7.56 16.49 -6.50
CA ASN A 107 8.94 16.62 -6.92
C ASN A 107 9.03 17.25 -8.32
N LYS A 108 9.52 18.50 -8.38
CA LYS A 108 9.62 19.29 -9.62
C LYS A 108 10.56 18.69 -10.67
N ASN A 109 11.48 17.80 -10.26
CA ASN A 109 12.34 17.08 -11.20
C ASN A 109 11.54 16.14 -12.09
N TYR A 110 10.40 15.63 -11.61
CA TYR A 110 9.51 14.74 -12.35
C TYR A 110 8.28 15.49 -12.88
N PHE A 111 7.81 16.49 -12.14
CA PHE A 111 6.51 17.11 -12.33
C PHE A 111 6.57 18.65 -12.35
N LYS A 112 6.38 19.29 -13.50
CA LYS A 112 6.36 20.76 -13.59
C LYS A 112 5.03 21.38 -13.15
N ASN A 113 3.92 20.96 -13.77
CA ASN A 113 2.59 21.56 -13.60
C ASN A 113 1.52 20.54 -13.17
N LEU A 114 1.92 19.52 -12.41
CA LEU A 114 1.06 18.42 -12.00
C LEU A 114 -0.14 18.92 -11.19
N LYS A 115 -1.31 18.34 -11.46
CA LYS A 115 -2.48 18.43 -10.57
C LYS A 115 -2.92 17.02 -10.20
N ILE A 116 -3.15 16.79 -8.91
CA ILE A 116 -3.62 15.50 -8.40
C ILE A 116 -5.13 15.55 -8.21
N GLU A 117 -5.84 14.54 -8.72
CA GLU A 117 -7.27 14.37 -8.42
C GLU A 117 -7.47 13.82 -7.01
N ASN A 118 -8.62 14.12 -6.38
CA ASN A 118 -8.94 13.57 -5.06
C ASN A 118 -8.80 12.04 -5.05
N ILE A 119 -8.02 11.52 -4.11
CA ILE A 119 -7.77 10.09 -3.99
C ILE A 119 -8.79 9.50 -3.02
N LYS A 120 -9.58 8.56 -3.52
CA LYS A 120 -10.51 7.72 -2.75
C LYS A 120 -10.05 6.26 -2.63
N ASN A 121 -8.99 5.89 -3.35
CA ASN A 121 -8.45 4.55 -3.37
C ASN A 121 -6.93 4.63 -3.53
N ILE A 122 -6.17 4.17 -2.53
CA ILE A 122 -4.71 4.17 -2.54
C ILE A 122 -4.10 3.19 -3.57
N SER A 123 -4.89 2.29 -4.15
CA SER A 123 -4.46 1.39 -5.22
C SER A 123 -4.43 2.06 -6.60
N SER A 124 -4.95 3.29 -6.74
CA SER A 124 -5.01 4.00 -8.02
C SER A 124 -5.05 5.51 -7.83
N ILE A 125 -4.11 6.21 -8.46
CA ILE A 125 -4.04 7.68 -8.49
C ILE A 125 -4.08 8.18 -9.94
N VAL A 126 -4.74 9.32 -10.14
CA VAL A 126 -4.79 10.01 -11.44
C VAL A 126 -4.07 11.35 -11.32
N LEU A 127 -3.09 11.51 -12.20
CA LEU A 127 -2.26 12.70 -12.34
C LEU A 127 -2.67 13.45 -13.61
N SER A 128 -3.09 14.70 -13.46
CA SER A 128 -3.45 15.57 -14.58
C SER A 128 -2.30 16.52 -14.94
N ASN A 129 -2.35 17.07 -16.16
CA ASN A 129 -1.33 17.97 -16.72
C ASN A 129 0.06 17.34 -16.87
N ILE A 130 0.12 16.05 -17.19
CA ILE A 130 1.37 15.35 -17.49
C ILE A 130 1.69 15.48 -18.98
N SER A 131 2.85 16.05 -19.31
CA SER A 131 3.35 16.05 -20.69
C SER A 131 3.83 14.67 -21.09
N LEU A 132 3.86 14.40 -22.40
CA LEU A 132 4.41 13.15 -22.93
C LEU A 132 5.88 12.94 -22.52
N SER A 133 6.68 14.01 -22.42
CA SER A 133 8.08 13.94 -21.96
C SER A 133 8.20 13.53 -20.49
N GLN A 134 7.32 14.05 -19.62
CA GLN A 134 7.25 13.65 -18.22
C GLN A 134 6.79 12.19 -18.07
N PHE A 135 5.77 11.78 -18.82
CA PHE A 135 5.33 10.40 -18.87
C PHE A 135 6.48 9.46 -19.29
N LYS A 136 7.19 9.77 -20.38
CA LYS A 136 8.36 8.98 -20.83
C LYS A 136 9.43 8.89 -19.75
N LYS A 137 9.68 9.97 -18.99
CA LYS A 137 10.64 9.96 -17.86
C LYS A 137 10.18 9.01 -16.74
N ILE A 138 8.91 9.06 -16.36
CA ILE A 138 8.33 8.20 -15.31
C ILE A 138 8.32 6.74 -15.77
N ASN A 139 7.93 6.48 -17.02
CA ASN A 139 7.84 5.13 -17.57
C ASN A 139 9.21 4.42 -17.60
N LYS A 140 10.31 5.17 -17.82
CA LYS A 140 11.68 4.63 -17.74
C LYS A 140 12.05 4.09 -16.36
N ILE A 141 11.41 4.58 -15.30
CA ILE A 141 11.68 4.15 -13.93
C ILE A 141 10.54 3.31 -13.35
N LYS A 142 9.55 2.89 -14.16
CA LYS A 142 8.33 2.17 -13.73
C LYS A 142 8.61 1.04 -12.74
N ASN A 143 9.60 0.19 -13.05
CA ASN A 143 9.96 -0.98 -12.24
C ASN A 143 10.62 -0.63 -10.90
N ASN A 144 10.98 0.64 -10.70
CA ASN A 144 11.53 1.15 -9.43
C ASN A 144 10.51 2.02 -8.70
N LEU A 145 9.27 2.15 -9.18
CA LEU A 145 8.25 2.92 -8.49
C LEU A 145 7.48 2.02 -7.52
N ALA A 146 7.14 2.56 -6.36
CA ALA A 146 6.24 1.92 -5.40
C ALA A 146 5.26 2.93 -4.81
N PHE A 147 4.08 2.44 -4.45
CA PHE A 147 3.20 3.09 -3.49
C PHE A 147 3.67 2.79 -2.08
N GLU A 148 3.56 3.78 -1.20
CA GLU A 148 3.80 3.62 0.22
C GLU A 148 2.74 4.38 1.00
N VAL A 149 2.12 3.73 1.97
CA VAL A 149 1.20 4.35 2.92
C VAL A 149 1.75 4.19 4.32
N GLU A 150 1.62 5.23 5.13
CA GLU A 150 2.16 5.30 6.48
C GLU A 150 1.14 5.99 7.38
N GLY A 151 0.89 5.44 8.56
CA GLY A 151 -0.08 5.97 9.51
C GLY A 151 0.03 5.31 10.87
N GLU A 152 -0.66 5.86 11.85
CA GLU A 152 -0.73 5.30 13.21
C GLU A 152 -1.91 4.34 13.33
N ILE A 153 -1.72 3.24 14.05
CA ILE A 153 -2.77 2.25 14.30
C ILE A 153 -3.77 2.81 15.32
N LEU A 154 -5.05 2.87 14.93
CA LEU A 154 -6.15 3.36 15.77
C LEU A 154 -7.08 2.25 16.27
N GLY A 155 -6.89 1.03 15.78
CA GLY A 155 -7.60 -0.14 16.24
C GLY A 155 -7.73 -1.20 15.15
N LEU A 156 -8.44 -2.27 15.49
CA LEU A 156 -8.80 -3.39 14.63
C LEU A 156 -10.30 -3.37 14.37
N LEU A 157 -10.71 -3.26 13.11
CA LEU A 157 -12.12 -3.20 12.71
C LEU A 157 -12.79 -4.58 12.85
N ALA A 158 -14.01 -4.60 13.37
CA ALA A 158 -14.73 -5.84 13.69
C ALA A 158 -15.08 -6.67 12.45
N TYR A 159 -15.63 -6.03 11.42
CA TYR A 159 -16.15 -6.77 10.26
C TYR A 159 -15.09 -7.11 9.23
N SER A 160 -14.08 -6.27 9.07
CA SER A 160 -13.06 -6.45 8.04
C SER A 160 -11.78 -7.13 8.56
N GLY A 161 -11.57 -7.18 9.88
CA GLY A 161 -10.33 -7.66 10.47
C GLY A 161 -9.11 -6.80 10.12
N LYS A 162 -9.33 -5.59 9.59
CA LYS A 162 -8.26 -4.69 9.16
C LYS A 162 -7.85 -3.75 10.26
N VAL A 163 -6.58 -3.36 10.26
CA VAL A 163 -6.13 -2.25 11.07
C VAL A 163 -6.66 -0.93 10.52
N SER A 164 -7.18 -0.08 11.39
CA SER A 164 -7.68 1.23 11.00
C SER A 164 -6.65 2.33 11.22
N PHE A 165 -6.56 3.26 10.26
CA PHE A 165 -5.89 4.55 10.41
C PHE A 165 -6.88 5.71 10.65
N HIS A 166 -8.17 5.43 10.75
CA HIS A 166 -9.24 6.39 11.08
C HIS A 166 -9.99 5.96 12.35
N LYS A 167 -10.67 6.90 13.01
CA LYS A 167 -11.43 6.61 14.24
C LYS A 167 -12.87 6.13 14.00
N SER A 168 -13.32 6.17 12.75
CA SER A 168 -14.70 5.84 12.37
C SER A 168 -14.91 4.32 12.24
N GLY A 169 -16.10 3.82 12.57
CA GLY A 169 -16.52 2.42 12.40
C GLY A 169 -16.57 1.60 13.69
N ASP A 170 -16.98 0.34 13.55
CA ASP A 170 -17.05 -0.61 14.66
C ASP A 170 -15.72 -1.37 14.80
N PHE A 171 -15.19 -1.36 16.02
CA PHE A 171 -13.88 -1.93 16.34
C PHE A 171 -14.03 -3.20 17.17
N LEU A 172 -13.33 -4.26 16.75
CA LEU A 172 -13.08 -5.42 17.60
C LEU A 172 -12.12 -5.06 18.74
N ARG A 173 -11.13 -4.21 18.43
CA ARG A 173 -10.16 -3.66 19.39
C ARG A 173 -9.99 -2.17 19.11
N SER A 174 -10.42 -1.32 20.02
CA SER A 174 -10.24 0.13 19.90
C SER A 174 -8.98 0.57 20.63
N CYS A 175 -8.20 1.45 20.03
CA CYS A 175 -7.14 2.12 20.78
C CYS A 175 -7.73 3.17 21.75
N PRO A 176 -7.11 3.37 22.93
CA PRO A 176 -7.62 4.27 23.94
C PRO A 176 -7.63 5.72 23.45
N LYS A 177 -8.62 6.53 23.83
CA LYS A 177 -8.69 7.93 23.35
C LYS A 177 -7.50 8.75 23.86
N ILE A 178 -6.75 9.37 22.95
CA ILE A 178 -5.76 10.41 23.26
C ILE A 178 -6.39 11.77 22.94
N SER A 179 -6.28 12.73 23.85
CA SER A 179 -6.95 14.03 23.77
C SER A 179 -6.45 14.95 22.66
N ASP A 180 -5.22 14.76 22.16
CA ASP A 180 -4.54 15.79 21.33
C ASP A 180 -3.72 15.25 20.13
N SER A 181 -3.80 13.95 19.81
CA SER A 181 -3.02 13.41 18.70
C SER A 181 -3.62 13.76 17.34
N LYS A 182 -2.81 14.45 16.52
CA LYS A 182 -3.06 14.66 15.10
C LYS A 182 -2.58 13.43 14.34
N PHE A 183 -3.50 12.53 14.03
CA PHE A 183 -3.20 11.34 13.24
C PHE A 183 -3.00 11.73 11.78
N ASN A 184 -1.76 11.60 11.31
CA ASN A 184 -1.39 11.94 9.94
C ASN A 184 -1.19 10.67 9.15
N ILE A 185 -2.04 10.44 8.15
CA ILE A 185 -1.79 9.40 7.15
C ILE A 185 -1.00 10.03 6.02
N THR A 186 0.05 9.36 5.57
CA THR A 186 0.88 9.78 4.45
C THR A 186 0.83 8.72 3.35
N PHE A 187 0.43 9.11 2.15
CA PHE A 187 0.57 8.31 0.94
C PHE A 187 1.71 8.87 0.08
N LYS A 188 2.56 8.01 -0.48
CA LYS A 188 3.71 8.39 -1.31
C LYS A 188 3.75 7.56 -2.57
N ILE A 189 4.22 8.20 -3.64
CA ILE A 189 4.84 7.53 -4.77
C ILE A 189 6.33 7.82 -4.67
N LEU A 190 7.16 6.78 -4.66
CA LEU A 190 8.60 6.93 -4.51
C LEU A 190 9.37 5.99 -5.43
N ASN A 191 10.61 6.36 -5.73
CA ASN A 191 11.56 5.50 -6.40
C ASN A 191 12.30 4.66 -5.35
N ILE A 192 12.05 3.35 -5.30
CA ILE A 192 12.60 2.46 -4.27
C ILE A 192 14.12 2.30 -4.36
N LYS A 193 14.70 2.52 -5.54
CA LYS A 193 16.15 2.43 -5.79
C LYS A 193 16.87 3.68 -5.30
N THR A 194 16.37 4.86 -5.63
CA THR A 194 17.00 6.15 -5.24
C THR A 194 16.50 6.70 -3.91
N LYS A 195 15.42 6.13 -3.37
CA LYS A 195 14.66 6.64 -2.20
C LYS A 195 14.03 8.01 -2.42
N GLU A 196 14.04 8.54 -3.64
CA GLU A 196 13.42 9.82 -3.95
C GLU A 196 11.89 9.71 -3.90
N VAL A 197 11.27 10.62 -3.16
CA VAL A 197 9.81 10.80 -3.19
C VAL A 197 9.44 11.61 -4.42
N LEU A 198 8.52 11.07 -5.23
CA LEU A 198 7.99 11.72 -6.42
C LEU A 198 6.79 12.58 -6.07
N ILE A 199 5.87 12.00 -5.29
CA ILE A 199 4.64 12.60 -4.81
C ILE A 199 4.45 12.17 -3.36
N LYS A 200 4.05 13.08 -2.49
CA LYS A 200 3.63 12.76 -1.12
C LYS A 200 2.34 13.50 -0.83
N ILE A 201 1.36 12.81 -0.27
CA ILE A 201 0.03 13.32 -0.03
C ILE A 201 -0.32 13.01 1.42
N PHE A 202 -0.87 13.99 2.14
CA PHE A 202 -1.23 13.84 3.54
C PHE A 202 -2.74 13.88 3.72
N PHE A 203 -3.19 13.03 4.63
CA PHE A 203 -4.48 13.11 5.27
C PHE A 203 -4.37 13.95 6.53
N LYS A 204 -5.32 14.86 6.72
CA LYS A 204 -5.53 15.51 8.00
C LYS A 204 -6.99 15.25 8.37
N GLU A 205 -7.18 14.40 9.37
CA GLU A 205 -8.50 14.24 9.98
C GLU A 205 -8.96 15.63 10.47
N LYS A 206 -10.14 16.07 10.04
CA LYS A 206 -10.70 17.33 10.54
C LYS A 206 -11.07 17.09 12.01
N GLN A 207 -10.55 17.94 12.88
CA GLN A 207 -10.97 18.03 14.29
C GLN A 207 -12.46 18.32 14.36
#